data_AF-A0A0U5GPT1-F1
#
_entry.id   AF-A0A0U5GPT1-F1
#
_cell.length_a   1.000
_cell.length_b   1.000
_cell.length_c   1.000
_cell.angle_alpha   90.00
_cell.angle_beta   90.00
_cell.angle_gamma   90.00
#
_symmetry.space_group_name_H-M   'P 1'
#
loop_
_entity.id
_entity.type
_entity.pdbx_description
1 polymer ?
#
loop_
_entity_poly.entity_id
_entity_poly.type
_entity_poly.pdbx_seq_one_letter_code
_entity_poly.pdbx_strand_id
1 'polypeptide(L)'
;MSTSPVANHPLTRCLRSNPALTETTLYSDLPPTIRHSKDRYTLLDADKIASFPLIFWDPSSKSSTMIFHLGPSLSGYPGLVHGGVLATLLDEGFATALFKADPTRVPLTVDLNIRYRKAAPTGEVYALWASVHDADEDAAKVTGWIELLGTDADLAGDLNGERVVVSAEASFKWVRPVGI
;
A
#
# COMPACT_ATOMS: atom_id res chain seq x y z
N MET A 1 17.49 2.20 20.23
CA MET A 1 17.13 2.03 18.82
C MET A 1 15.78 1.32 18.80
N SER A 2 14.68 2.05 18.60
CA SER A 2 13.36 1.42 18.49
C SER A 2 13.32 0.61 17.20
N THR A 3 13.05 -0.68 17.29
CA THR A 3 12.94 -1.60 16.15
C THR A 3 11.69 -1.25 15.35
N SER A 4 11.80 -1.02 14.03
CA SER A 4 10.64 -0.71 13.19
C SER A 4 9.55 -1.81 13.32
N PRO A 5 8.32 -1.45 13.71
CA PRO A 5 7.23 -2.43 13.88
C PRO A 5 6.88 -3.09 12.55
N VAL A 6 6.96 -2.35 11.44
CA VAL A 6 6.75 -2.86 10.07
C VAL A 6 7.81 -3.88 9.68
N ALA A 7 9.10 -3.54 9.85
CA ALA A 7 10.20 -4.40 9.41
C ALA A 7 10.30 -5.71 10.20
N ASN A 8 9.81 -5.72 11.44
CA ASN A 8 9.85 -6.87 12.34
C ASN A 8 8.54 -7.65 12.42
N HIS A 9 7.48 -7.18 11.75
CA HIS A 9 6.20 -7.86 11.74
C HIS A 9 6.33 -9.29 11.17
N PRO A 10 5.69 -10.32 11.75
CA PRO A 10 5.84 -11.68 11.26
C PRO A 10 5.39 -11.88 9.81
N LEU A 11 4.34 -11.19 9.34
CA LEU A 11 3.99 -11.16 7.90
C LEU A 11 5.16 -10.69 7.03
N THR A 12 5.87 -9.63 7.43
CA THR A 12 7.05 -9.13 6.71
C THR A 12 8.14 -10.21 6.61
N ARG A 13 8.39 -10.95 7.70
CA ARG A 13 9.35 -12.05 7.71
C ARG A 13 8.91 -13.22 6.83
N CYS A 14 7.61 -13.53 6.84
CA CYS A 14 7.01 -14.56 5.99
C CYS A 14 7.18 -14.20 4.50
N LEU A 15 6.83 -12.98 4.10
CA LEU A 15 6.99 -12.51 2.73
C LEU A 15 8.46 -12.50 2.29
N ARG A 16 9.39 -12.08 3.15
CA ARG A 16 10.84 -12.13 2.88
C ARG A 16 11.39 -13.55 2.68
N SER A 17 10.73 -14.56 3.25
CA SER A 17 11.14 -15.95 3.08
C SER A 17 10.76 -16.52 1.71
N ASN A 18 9.88 -15.85 0.96
CA ASN A 18 9.46 -16.26 -0.37
C ASN A 18 10.36 -15.61 -1.45
N PRO A 19 11.25 -16.38 -2.12
CA PRO A 19 12.18 -15.84 -3.11
C PRO A 19 11.50 -15.39 -4.42
N ALA A 20 10.22 -15.74 -4.63
CA ALA A 20 9.46 -15.27 -5.79
C ALA A 20 9.02 -13.80 -5.64
N LEU A 21 9.04 -13.26 -4.42
CA LEU A 21 8.62 -11.90 -4.15
C LEU A 21 9.77 -10.91 -4.27
N THR A 22 9.49 -9.75 -4.85
CA THR A 22 10.45 -8.63 -4.88
C THR A 22 10.10 -7.62 -3.79
N GLU A 23 10.98 -7.48 -2.79
CA GLU A 23 10.85 -6.45 -1.75
C GLU A 23 11.43 -5.11 -2.21
N THR A 24 10.66 -4.05 -2.02
CA THR A 24 11.08 -2.66 -2.29
C THR A 24 10.47 -1.72 -1.26
N THR A 25 10.93 -0.47 -1.23
CA THR A 25 10.31 0.58 -0.41
C THR A 25 9.61 1.60 -1.30
N LEU A 26 8.62 2.29 -0.77
CA LEU A 26 7.88 3.29 -1.55
C LEU A 26 8.86 4.30 -2.16
N TYR A 27 8.76 4.48 -3.48
CA TYR A 27 9.62 5.34 -4.31
C TYR A 27 11.09 4.92 -4.48
N SER A 28 11.50 3.72 -4.02
CA SER A 28 12.88 3.27 -4.17
C SER A 28 13.33 3.16 -5.63
N ASP A 29 12.42 2.74 -6.51
CA ASP A 29 12.76 2.39 -7.89
C ASP A 29 12.43 3.51 -8.88
N LEU A 30 11.95 4.64 -8.37
CA LEU A 30 11.64 5.77 -9.23
C LEU A 30 12.92 6.48 -9.69
N PRO A 31 12.97 6.90 -10.97
CA PRO A 31 14.04 7.76 -11.48
C PRO A 31 14.23 9.01 -10.62
N PRO A 32 15.48 9.50 -10.42
CA PRO A 32 15.76 10.69 -9.61
C PRO A 32 14.94 11.92 -10.01
N THR A 33 14.63 12.07 -11.30
CA THR A 33 13.87 13.19 -11.87
C THR A 33 12.47 13.32 -11.29
N ILE A 34 11.83 12.22 -10.89
CA ILE A 34 10.47 12.22 -10.31
C ILE A 34 10.45 11.85 -8.83
N ARG A 35 11.59 11.41 -8.27
CA ARG A 35 11.74 11.05 -6.86
C ARG A 35 11.62 12.26 -5.90
N HIS A 36 11.87 13.48 -6.39
CA HIS A 36 12.00 14.68 -5.56
C HIS A 36 10.70 15.50 -5.34
N SER A 37 9.51 15.01 -5.72
CA SER A 37 8.29 15.77 -5.41
C SER A 37 8.05 15.76 -3.90
N LYS A 38 8.21 16.94 -3.26
CA LYS A 38 8.11 17.11 -1.80
C LYS A 38 6.75 16.65 -1.23
N ASP A 39 5.70 16.69 -2.04
CA ASP A 39 4.33 16.33 -1.66
C ASP A 39 4.21 14.86 -1.20
N ARG A 40 5.05 13.97 -1.74
CA ARG A 40 5.05 12.52 -1.48
C ARG A 40 5.52 12.13 -0.07
N TYR A 41 6.06 13.07 0.68
CA TYR A 41 6.56 12.83 2.05
C TYR A 41 5.68 13.48 3.13
N THR A 42 4.58 14.14 2.76
CA THR A 42 3.74 14.92 3.69
C THR A 42 3.12 14.08 4.82
N LEU A 43 2.87 12.80 4.55
CA LEU A 43 2.35 11.84 5.51
C LEU A 43 3.44 11.06 6.26
N LEU A 44 4.73 11.26 5.93
CA LEU A 44 5.83 10.65 6.66
C LEU A 44 6.21 11.53 7.85
N ASP A 45 6.02 10.99 9.04
CA ASP A 45 6.42 11.58 10.31
C ASP A 45 6.36 10.48 11.39
N ALA A 46 7.07 10.64 12.50
CA ALA A 46 7.08 9.69 13.60
C ALA A 46 5.67 9.40 14.15
N ASP A 47 4.80 10.42 14.21
CA ASP A 47 3.41 10.29 14.68
C ASP A 47 2.40 10.06 13.53
N LYS A 48 2.87 9.92 12.28
CA LYS A 48 2.07 9.62 11.09
C LYS A 48 2.49 8.27 10.51
N ILE A 49 2.95 8.21 9.26
CA ILE A 49 3.57 7.01 8.68
C ILE A 49 5.04 7.03 9.09
N ALA A 50 5.38 6.29 10.15
CA ALA A 50 6.68 6.39 10.83
C ALA A 50 7.89 5.92 9.99
N SER A 51 7.65 5.18 8.92
CA SER A 51 8.69 4.68 8.01
C SER A 51 8.10 4.43 6.63
N PHE A 52 8.94 4.47 5.59
CA PHE A 52 8.51 4.10 4.24
C PHE A 52 7.83 2.72 4.24
N PRO A 53 6.65 2.60 3.62
CA PRO A 53 5.99 1.31 3.48
C PRO A 53 6.90 0.29 2.79
N LEU A 54 6.88 -0.95 3.28
CA LEU A 54 7.51 -2.09 2.61
C LEU A 54 6.54 -2.66 1.59
N ILE A 55 7.01 -2.91 0.37
CA ILE A 55 6.20 -3.41 -0.73
C ILE A 55 6.79 -4.74 -1.21
N PHE A 56 5.95 -5.76 -1.28
CA PHE A 56 6.28 -7.07 -1.82
C PHE A 56 5.45 -7.30 -3.08
N TRP A 57 6.11 -7.46 -4.23
CA TRP A 57 5.46 -7.74 -5.51
C TRP A 57 5.58 -9.22 -5.87
N ASP A 58 4.46 -9.84 -6.24
CA ASP A 58 4.38 -11.18 -6.81
C ASP A 58 4.04 -11.08 -8.31
N PRO A 59 5.00 -11.35 -9.21
CA PRO A 59 4.74 -11.30 -10.65
C PRO A 59 3.81 -12.42 -11.14
N SER A 60 3.73 -13.55 -10.42
CA SER A 60 2.93 -14.71 -10.84
C SER A 60 1.43 -14.49 -10.64
N SER A 61 1.06 -13.90 -9.50
CA SER A 61 -0.33 -13.55 -9.17
C SER A 61 -0.71 -12.12 -9.57
N LYS A 62 0.25 -11.34 -10.09
CA LYS A 62 0.11 -9.90 -10.39
C LYS A 62 -0.46 -9.13 -9.20
N SER A 63 0.07 -9.41 -8.02
CA SER A 63 -0.41 -8.83 -6.78
C SER A 63 0.72 -8.24 -5.95
N SER A 64 0.37 -7.28 -5.10
CA SER A 64 1.31 -6.64 -4.18
C SER A 64 0.76 -6.62 -2.76
N THR A 65 1.66 -6.77 -1.80
CA THR A 65 1.38 -6.51 -0.38
C THR A 65 2.23 -5.33 0.07
N MET A 66 1.58 -4.27 0.55
CA MET A 66 2.24 -3.11 1.14
C MET A 66 1.99 -3.06 2.65
N ILE A 67 3.03 -2.93 3.45
CA ILE A 67 2.94 -2.95 4.92
C ILE A 67 3.38 -1.59 5.48
N PHE A 68 2.57 -1.01 6.37
CA PHE A 68 2.81 0.30 6.96
C PHE A 68 2.25 0.41 8.37
N HIS A 69 2.82 1.34 9.16
CA HIS A 69 2.32 1.74 10.47
C HIS A 69 1.58 3.07 10.35
N LEU A 70 0.44 3.22 11.03
CA LEU A 70 -0.38 4.42 10.98
C LEU A 70 -0.50 5.06 12.37
N GLY A 71 0.25 6.12 12.62
CA GLY A 71 0.31 6.83 13.89
C GLY A 71 -0.92 7.70 14.22
N PRO A 72 -0.97 8.22 15.47
CA PRO A 72 -2.13 8.94 16.02
C PRO A 72 -2.45 10.25 15.29
N SER A 73 -1.46 10.92 14.67
CA SER A 73 -1.68 12.16 13.93
C SER A 73 -2.40 11.97 12.58
N LEU A 74 -2.72 10.73 12.22
CA LEU A 74 -3.56 10.39 11.08
C LEU A 74 -5.03 10.18 11.48
N SER A 75 -5.40 10.52 12.71
CA SER A 75 -6.77 10.38 13.21
C SER A 75 -7.74 11.34 12.53
N GLY A 76 -8.93 10.85 12.18
CA GLY A 76 -10.07 11.71 11.84
C GLY A 76 -11.00 11.93 13.03
N TYR A 77 -11.25 10.84 13.75
CA TYR A 77 -11.85 10.84 15.08
C TYR A 77 -10.79 10.33 16.07
N PRO A 78 -10.74 10.81 17.33
CA PRO A 78 -9.72 10.38 18.28
C PRO A 78 -9.53 8.86 18.35
N GLY A 79 -8.33 8.40 18.05
CA GLY A 79 -7.94 6.98 18.07
C GLY A 79 -8.31 6.18 16.81
N LEU A 80 -8.96 6.79 15.82
CA LEU A 80 -9.36 6.13 14.56
C LEU A 80 -8.73 6.85 13.36
N VAL A 81 -8.03 6.08 12.53
CA VAL A 81 -7.43 6.56 11.28
C VAL A 81 -8.51 7.24 10.42
N HIS A 82 -8.21 8.43 9.91
CA HIS A 82 -9.11 9.18 9.04
C HIS A 82 -9.40 8.38 7.76
N GLY A 83 -10.69 8.26 7.39
CA GLY A 83 -11.08 7.49 6.21
C GLY A 83 -10.41 7.96 4.91
N GLY A 84 -10.18 9.26 4.77
CA GLY A 84 -9.40 9.85 3.67
C GLY A 84 -7.93 9.40 3.63
N VAL A 85 -7.28 9.14 4.77
CA VAL A 85 -5.90 8.59 4.78
C VAL A 85 -5.91 7.16 4.24
N LEU A 86 -6.90 6.35 4.64
CA LEU A 86 -7.08 5.00 4.09
C LEU A 86 -7.37 5.02 2.58
N ALA A 87 -8.16 5.99 2.11
CA ALA A 87 -8.43 6.19 0.69
C ALA A 87 -7.15 6.55 -0.09
N THR A 88 -6.33 7.46 0.44
CA THR A 88 -5.02 7.82 -0.13
C THR A 88 -4.08 6.62 -0.21
N LEU A 89 -4.04 5.78 0.83
CA LEU A 89 -3.21 4.57 0.83
C LEU A 89 -3.69 3.53 -0.18
N LEU A 90 -5.02 3.39 -0.36
CA LEU A 90 -5.58 2.54 -1.42
C LEU A 90 -5.18 3.03 -2.81
N ASP A 91 -5.32 4.33 -3.08
CA ASP A 91 -4.96 4.93 -4.36
C ASP A 91 -3.45 4.73 -4.68
N GLU A 92 -2.59 5.11 -3.74
CA GLU A 92 -1.13 4.95 -3.88
C GLU A 92 -0.72 3.47 -3.99
N GLY A 93 -1.33 2.59 -3.21
CA GLY A 93 -1.05 1.16 -3.23
C GLY A 93 -1.45 0.50 -4.55
N PHE A 94 -2.60 0.90 -5.11
CA PHE A 94 -3.07 0.39 -6.40
C PHE A 94 -2.22 0.91 -7.56
N ALA A 95 -1.89 2.21 -7.56
CA ALA A 95 -0.96 2.78 -8.53
C ALA A 95 0.44 2.13 -8.44
N THR A 96 0.91 1.84 -7.23
CA THR A 96 2.17 1.12 -6.99
C THR A 96 2.13 -0.28 -7.60
N ALA A 97 1.06 -1.05 -7.40
CA ALA A 97 0.91 -2.38 -7.97
C ALA A 97 0.97 -2.36 -9.52
N LEU A 98 0.33 -1.37 -10.14
CA LEU A 98 0.39 -1.16 -11.59
C LEU A 98 1.78 -0.79 -12.08
N PHE A 99 2.48 0.11 -11.37
CA PHE A 99 3.85 0.48 -11.71
C PHE A 99 4.81 -0.71 -11.59
N LYS A 100 4.58 -1.64 -10.64
CA LYS A 100 5.34 -2.89 -10.54
C LYS A 100 5.01 -3.88 -11.66
N ALA A 101 3.76 -3.90 -12.12
CA ALA A 101 3.33 -4.74 -13.23
C ALA A 101 3.90 -4.25 -14.58
N ASP A 102 3.95 -2.93 -14.80
CA ASP A 102 4.55 -2.30 -15.98
C ASP A 102 5.21 -0.96 -15.62
N PRO A 103 6.54 -0.93 -15.39
CA PRO A 103 7.26 0.29 -15.01
C PRO A 103 7.45 1.27 -16.17
N THR A 104 7.05 0.91 -17.40
CA THR A 104 7.19 1.77 -18.60
C THR A 104 6.01 2.73 -18.76
N ARG A 105 4.93 2.54 -17.97
CA ARG A 105 3.71 3.34 -18.04
C ARG A 105 3.41 4.00 -16.70
N VAL A 106 2.83 5.19 -16.76
CA VAL A 106 2.36 5.88 -15.56
C VAL A 106 0.86 5.64 -15.42
N PRO A 107 0.40 4.99 -14.34
CA PRO A 107 -1.02 4.83 -14.06
C PRO A 107 -1.60 6.14 -13.54
N LEU A 108 -2.74 6.55 -14.09
CA LEU A 108 -3.55 7.66 -13.58
C LEU A 108 -4.91 7.11 -13.15
N THR A 109 -5.29 7.37 -11.89
CA THR A 109 -6.57 6.95 -11.34
C THR A 109 -7.72 7.65 -12.07
N VAL A 110 -8.67 6.87 -12.57
CA VAL A 110 -9.90 7.36 -13.22
C VAL A 110 -11.07 7.29 -12.25
N ASP A 111 -11.21 6.17 -11.56
CA ASP A 111 -12.26 5.93 -10.57
C ASP A 111 -11.70 5.12 -9.39
N LEU A 112 -12.19 5.43 -8.18
CA LEU A 112 -11.85 4.72 -6.94
C LEU A 112 -13.12 4.55 -6.09
N ASN A 113 -13.63 3.32 -6.04
CA ASN A 113 -14.82 2.95 -5.28
C ASN A 113 -14.43 2.27 -3.96
N ILE A 114 -14.79 2.89 -2.83
CA ILE A 114 -14.31 2.48 -1.50
C ILE A 114 -15.48 2.01 -0.62
N ARG A 115 -15.25 0.90 0.10
CA ARG A 115 -16.16 0.39 1.14
C ARG A 115 -15.41 0.31 2.48
N TYR A 116 -15.77 1.18 3.42
CA TYR A 116 -15.29 1.12 4.80
C TYR A 116 -16.06 0.03 5.55
N ARG A 117 -15.35 -0.99 6.05
CA ARG A 117 -15.95 -2.19 6.64
C ARG A 117 -15.88 -2.21 8.16
N LYS A 118 -14.74 -1.78 8.72
CA LYS A 118 -14.47 -1.78 10.16
C LYS A 118 -13.70 -0.52 10.54
N ALA A 119 -13.79 -0.13 11.81
CA ALA A 119 -12.96 0.94 12.35
C ALA A 119 -11.47 0.55 12.28
N ALA A 120 -10.60 1.54 12.02
CA ALA A 120 -9.15 1.36 11.91
C ALA A 120 -8.46 2.11 13.06
N PRO A 121 -8.03 1.42 14.14
CA PRO A 121 -7.31 2.04 15.24
C PRO A 121 -5.98 2.68 14.79
N THR A 122 -5.66 3.87 15.29
CA THR A 122 -4.32 4.44 15.13
C THR A 122 -3.31 3.76 16.06
N GLY A 123 -2.02 3.83 15.72
CA GLY A 123 -0.91 3.23 16.46
C GLY A 123 -0.55 1.83 15.99
N GLU A 124 -1.30 1.27 15.03
CA GLU A 124 -1.21 -0.12 14.61
C GLU A 124 -0.49 -0.31 13.26
N VAL A 125 -0.13 -1.57 12.96
CA VAL A 125 0.42 -2.00 11.67
C VAL A 125 -0.70 -2.55 10.80
N TYR A 126 -0.65 -2.19 9.51
CA TYR A 126 -1.61 -2.59 8.51
C TYR A 126 -0.91 -3.19 7.30
N ALA A 127 -1.63 -4.03 6.56
CA ALA A 127 -1.25 -4.39 5.21
C ALA A 127 -2.35 -4.00 4.23
N LEU A 128 -1.91 -3.51 3.08
CA LEU A 128 -2.70 -3.36 1.88
C LEU A 128 -2.36 -4.50 0.93
N TRP A 129 -3.37 -5.26 0.51
CA TRP A 129 -3.26 -6.17 -0.62
C TRP A 129 -3.89 -5.54 -1.85
N ALA A 130 -3.21 -5.66 -3.00
CA ALA A 130 -3.72 -5.21 -4.29
C ALA A 130 -3.47 -6.26 -5.36
N SER A 131 -4.43 -6.47 -6.25
CA SER A 131 -4.31 -7.38 -7.39
C SER A 131 -4.73 -6.68 -8.67
N VAL A 132 -3.90 -6.81 -9.70
CA VAL A 132 -4.07 -6.17 -11.01
C VAL A 132 -4.89 -7.08 -11.93
N HIS A 133 -5.95 -6.52 -12.50
CA HIS A 133 -6.89 -7.19 -13.40
C HIS A 133 -7.09 -6.38 -14.68
N ASP A 134 -7.61 -7.02 -15.73
CA ASP A 134 -8.07 -6.38 -16.97
C ASP A 134 -7.09 -5.34 -17.54
N ALA A 135 -5.78 -5.62 -17.49
CA ALA A 135 -4.75 -4.69 -17.97
C ALA A 135 -4.51 -4.87 -19.47
N ASP A 136 -4.69 -3.80 -20.24
CA ASP A 136 -4.47 -3.73 -21.69
C ASP A 136 -3.57 -2.53 -22.07
N GLU A 137 -3.64 -2.08 -23.33
CA GLU A 137 -2.85 -0.94 -23.82
C GLU A 137 -3.32 0.43 -23.32
N ASP A 138 -4.58 0.55 -22.92
CA ASP A 138 -5.25 1.80 -22.57
C ASP A 138 -5.51 1.94 -21.06
N ALA A 139 -5.88 0.85 -20.40
CA ALA A 139 -6.38 0.86 -19.04
C ALA A 139 -5.98 -0.39 -18.22
N ALA A 140 -6.26 -0.32 -16.93
CA ALA A 140 -6.19 -1.45 -16.01
C ALA A 140 -7.22 -1.27 -14.89
N LYS A 141 -7.55 -2.38 -14.22
CA LYS A 141 -8.32 -2.38 -12.98
C LYS A 141 -7.50 -2.95 -11.84
N VAL A 142 -7.75 -2.46 -10.65
CA VAL A 142 -7.12 -2.99 -9.43
C VAL A 142 -8.20 -3.21 -8.39
N THR A 143 -8.16 -4.36 -7.72
CA THR A 143 -8.98 -4.62 -6.53
C THR A 143 -8.08 -4.87 -5.34
N GLY A 144 -8.57 -4.57 -4.15
CA GLY A 144 -7.78 -4.78 -2.96
C GLY A 144 -8.43 -4.29 -1.68
N TRP A 145 -7.67 -4.37 -0.61
CA TRP A 145 -8.12 -3.97 0.71
C TRP A 145 -6.95 -3.61 1.61
N ILE A 146 -7.28 -2.90 2.69
CA ILE A 146 -6.41 -2.71 3.85
C ILE A 146 -6.98 -3.51 5.00
N GLU A 147 -6.13 -4.28 5.68
CA GLU A 147 -6.46 -5.02 6.90
C GLU A 147 -5.50 -4.74 8.03
N LEU A 148 -6.02 -4.82 9.25
CA LEU A 148 -5.27 -4.66 10.49
C LEU A 148 -4.43 -5.91 10.77
N LEU A 149 -3.11 -5.73 10.92
CA LEU A 149 -2.20 -6.79 11.31
C LEU A 149 -2.00 -6.75 12.83
N GLY A 150 -2.65 -7.66 13.54
CA GLY A 150 -2.53 -7.75 15.00
C GLY A 150 -1.12 -8.13 15.46
N THR A 151 -0.78 -7.83 16.70
CA THR A 151 0.54 -8.12 17.28
C THR A 151 0.68 -9.51 17.92
N ASP A 152 -0.42 -10.25 18.05
CA ASP A 152 -0.42 -11.56 18.72
C ASP A 152 0.13 -12.67 17.81
N ALA A 153 0.86 -13.61 18.41
CA ALA A 153 1.53 -14.71 17.71
C ALA A 153 0.57 -15.61 16.89
N ASP A 154 -0.70 -15.67 17.28
CA ASP A 154 -1.75 -16.42 16.58
C ASP A 154 -2.25 -15.71 15.30
N LEU A 155 -1.89 -14.44 15.11
CA LEU A 155 -2.49 -13.53 14.12
C LEU A 155 -1.50 -12.99 13.09
N ALA A 156 -0.22 -13.30 13.27
CA ALA A 156 0.83 -12.54 12.63
C ALA A 156 1.30 -13.11 11.27
N GLY A 157 0.71 -14.23 10.82
CA GLY A 157 1.21 -14.99 9.65
C GLY A 157 0.56 -14.67 8.32
N ASP A 158 -0.74 -14.34 8.28
CA ASP A 158 -1.50 -14.42 7.03
C ASP A 158 -2.30 -13.16 6.73
N LEU A 159 -2.21 -12.76 5.46
CA LEU A 159 -3.05 -11.76 4.83
C LEU A 159 -4.29 -12.47 4.27
N ASN A 160 -5.33 -12.64 5.08
CA ASN A 160 -6.43 -13.57 4.79
C ASN A 160 -7.80 -12.90 4.57
N GLY A 161 -7.89 -11.57 4.68
CA GLY A 161 -9.12 -10.82 4.46
C GLY A 161 -10.10 -10.81 5.65
N GLU A 162 -9.77 -11.40 6.80
CA GLU A 162 -10.67 -11.46 7.96
C GLU A 162 -10.76 -10.11 8.70
N ARG A 163 -9.68 -9.32 8.66
CA ARG A 163 -9.54 -8.04 9.38
C ARG A 163 -9.59 -6.81 8.46
N VAL A 164 -10.26 -6.95 7.32
CA VAL A 164 -10.45 -5.84 6.37
C VAL A 164 -11.12 -4.66 7.07
N VAL A 165 -10.41 -3.53 7.10
CA VAL A 165 -10.95 -2.24 7.57
C VAL A 165 -11.53 -1.43 6.42
N VAL A 166 -10.93 -1.53 5.24
CA VAL A 166 -11.43 -0.90 4.01
C VAL A 166 -11.10 -1.77 2.79
N SER A 167 -12.01 -1.84 1.83
CA SER A 167 -11.77 -2.48 0.52
C SER A 167 -12.11 -1.53 -0.60
N ALA A 168 -11.45 -1.66 -1.74
CA ALA A 168 -11.74 -0.85 -2.91
C ALA A 168 -11.55 -1.60 -4.23
N GLU A 169 -12.19 -1.04 -5.24
CA GLU A 169 -12.01 -1.35 -6.65
C GLU A 169 -11.70 -0.03 -7.36
N ALA A 170 -10.74 -0.04 -8.28
CA ALA A 170 -10.32 1.16 -8.99
C ALA A 170 -10.04 0.86 -10.46
N SER A 171 -10.21 1.88 -11.28
CA SER A 171 -9.81 1.87 -12.69
C SER A 171 -8.76 2.93 -12.95
N PHE A 172 -7.82 2.58 -13.82
CA PHE A 172 -6.68 3.41 -14.18
C PHE A 172 -6.58 3.52 -15.69
N LYS A 173 -6.06 4.65 -16.16
CA LYS A 173 -5.58 4.82 -17.54
C LYS A 173 -4.08 4.99 -17.57
N TRP A 174 -3.46 4.47 -18.62
CA TRP A 174 -2.05 4.71 -18.86
C TRP A 174 -1.85 6.10 -19.45
N VAL A 175 -0.92 6.86 -18.90
CA VAL A 175 -0.43 8.10 -19.51
C VAL A 175 1.01 7.92 -19.93
N ARG A 176 1.32 8.45 -21.13
CA ARG A 176 2.71 8.59 -21.57
C ARG A 176 3.24 9.90 -20.99
N PRO A 177 4.37 9.90 -20.27
CA PRO A 177 4.98 11.14 -19.81
C PRO A 177 5.24 12.05 -21.01
N VAL A 178 4.68 13.25 -21.01
CA VAL A 178 4.97 14.26 -22.04
C VAL A 178 6.26 14.96 -21.63
N GLY A 179 7.36 14.71 -22.33
CA GLY A 179 8.60 15.48 -22.22
C GLY A 179 9.52 15.15 -21.04
N ILE A 180 9.67 13.86 -20.68
CA ILE A 180 10.81 13.38 -19.89
C ILE A 180 11.83 12.73 -20.83
#